data_AF-A0A1G9UH86-F1
#
_entry.id   AF-A0A1G9UH86-F1
#
_cell.length_a   1.000
_cell.length_b   1.000
_cell.length_c   1.000
_cell.angle_alpha   90.00
_cell.angle_beta   90.00
_cell.angle_gamma   90.00
#
_symmetry.space_group_name_H-M   'P 1'
#
loop_
_entity.id
_entity.type
_entity.pdbx_description
1 polymer ?
#
loop_
_entity_poly.entity_id
_entity_poly.type
_entity_poly.pdbx_seq_one_letter_code
_entity_poly.pdbx_strand_id
1 'polypeptide(L)' 'MSDNEMIKIIELLEPKIKKVLLQTNIHNRDDLKQDLLELIIKKIRSNDIKDVPGFFDFINQ' A
#
# COMPACT_ATOMS: atom_id res chain seq x y z
N MET A 1 -14.36 -6.47 -3.34
CA MET A 1 -13.97 -5.16 -2.78
C MET A 1 -14.46 -4.08 -3.74
N SER A 2 -15.18 -3.10 -3.26
CA SER A 2 -15.65 -1.93 -4.02
C SER A 2 -14.52 -0.89 -4.18
N ASP A 3 -14.66 0.01 -5.16
CA ASP A 3 -13.67 1.08 -5.37
C ASP A 3 -13.59 2.03 -4.16
N ASN A 4 -14.70 2.25 -3.44
CA ASN A 4 -14.71 3.05 -2.22
C ASN A 4 -13.89 2.43 -1.08
N GLU A 5 -13.93 1.10 -0.94
CA GLU A 5 -13.09 0.40 0.04
C GLU A 5 -11.61 0.44 -0.36
N MET A 6 -11.30 0.39 -1.66
CA MET A 6 -9.94 0.56 -2.17
C MET A 6 -9.35 1.91 -1.79
N ILE A 7 -10.11 2.97 -2.03
CA ILE A 7 -9.68 4.34 -1.74
C ILE A 7 -9.36 4.48 -0.25
N LYS A 8 -10.23 3.96 0.63
CA LYS A 8 -9.98 3.98 2.09
C LYS A 8 -8.69 3.26 2.48
N ILE A 9 -8.38 2.13 1.86
CA ILE A 9 -7.12 1.41 2.14
C ILE A 9 -5.91 2.25 1.68
N ILE A 10 -5.99 2.88 0.51
CA ILE A 10 -4.92 3.75 0.00
C ILE A 10 -4.74 4.96 0.93
N GLU A 11 -5.83 5.56 1.40
CA GLU A 11 -5.79 6.66 2.38
C GLU A 11 -5.12 6.25 3.69
N LEU A 12 -5.40 5.04 4.19
CA LEU A 12 -4.74 4.49 5.39
C LEU A 12 -3.24 4.26 5.17
N LEU A 13 -2.82 3.92 3.94
CA LEU A 13 -1.42 3.71 3.58
C LEU A 13 -0.68 5.01 3.22
N GLU A 14 -1.39 6.12 3.03
CA GLU A 14 -0.83 7.40 2.60
C GLU A 14 0.36 7.89 3.45
N PRO A 15 0.35 7.80 4.80
CA PRO A 15 1.49 8.19 5.62
C PRO A 15 2.74 7.37 5.31
N LYS A 16 2.57 6.07 5.02
CA LYS A 16 3.68 5.17 4.67
C LYS A 16 4.18 5.45 3.26
N ILE A 17 3.29 5.67 2.29
CA ILE A 17 3.64 6.02 0.91
C ILE A 17 4.48 7.31 0.91
N LYS A 18 4.01 8.37 1.58
CA LYS A 18 4.75 9.63 1.70
C LYS A 18 6.15 9.43 2.28
N LYS A 19 6.28 8.63 3.35
CA LYS A 19 7.58 8.34 3.96
C LYS A 19 8.56 7.69 2.99
N VAL A 20 8.09 6.75 2.15
CA VAL A 20 8.92 6.09 1.13
C VAL A 20 9.32 7.06 0.01
N LEU A 21 8.38 7.89 -0.47
CA LEU A 21 8.66 8.89 -1.50
C LEU A 21 9.72 9.91 -1.06
N LEU A 22 9.69 10.33 0.20
CA LEU A 22 10.70 11.26 0.75
C LEU A 22 12.11 10.66 0.77
N GLN A 23 12.25 9.33 0.80
CA GLN A 23 13.54 8.62 0.73
C GLN A 23 14.05 8.44 -0.71
N THR A 24 13.28 8.90 -1.69
CA THR A 24 13.59 8.79 -3.12
C THR A 24 14.08 10.14 -3.65
N ASN A 25 14.96 10.09 -4.65
CA ASN A 25 15.36 11.28 -5.42
C ASN A 25 14.12 12.00 -5.95
N ILE A 26 14.06 13.32 -5.79
CA ILE A 26 12.92 14.17 -6.16
C ILE A 26 12.48 13.98 -7.61
N HIS A 27 13.40 13.75 -8.53
CA HIS A 27 13.10 13.54 -9.96
C HIS A 27 12.37 12.23 -10.24
N ASN A 28 12.42 11.27 -9.32
CA ASN A 28 11.80 9.95 -9.49
C ASN A 28 10.56 9.77 -8.60
N ARG A 29 10.18 10.79 -7.81
CA ARG A 29 9.11 10.65 -6.80
C ARG A 29 7.73 10.47 -7.42
N ASP A 30 7.43 11.20 -8.48
CA ASP A 30 6.11 11.15 -9.10
C ASP A 30 5.89 9.82 -9.82
N ASP A 31 6.91 9.33 -10.54
CA ASP A 31 6.89 8.02 -11.18
C ASP A 31 6.75 6.90 -10.13
N LEU A 32 7.60 6.93 -9.09
CA LEU A 32 7.55 5.94 -8.01
C LEU A 32 6.20 5.95 -7.28
N LYS A 33 5.58 7.12 -7.13
CA LYS A 33 4.25 7.24 -6.53
C LYS A 33 3.22 6.49 -7.36
N GLN A 34 3.25 6.63 -8.69
CA GLN A 34 2.33 5.92 -9.56
C GLN A 34 2.56 4.41 -9.53
N ASP A 35 3.81 3.97 -9.63
CA ASP A 35 4.16 2.55 -9.57
C ASP A 35 3.70 1.90 -8.25
N LEU A 36 3.90 2.60 -7.13
CA LEU A 36 3.43 2.15 -5.81
C LEU A 36 1.92 2.02 -5.75
N LEU A 37 1.18 3.02 -6.24
CA LEU A 37 -0.29 2.99 -6.25
C LEU A 37 -0.81 1.85 -7.13
N GLU A 38 -0.25 1.68 -8.33
CA GLU A 38 -0.63 0.59 -9.22
C GLU A 38 -0.37 -0.78 -8.59
N LEU A 39 0.80 -0.97 -7.96
CA LEU A 39 1.15 -2.21 -7.27
C LEU A 39 0.21 -2.51 -6.11
N ILE A 40 -0.11 -1.52 -5.28
CA ILE A 40 -1.05 -1.64 -4.16
C ILE A 40 -2.43 -2.06 -4.68
N ILE A 41 -2.95 -1.36 -5.69
CA ILE A 41 -4.25 -1.67 -6.31
C ILE A 41 -4.28 -3.10 -6.85
N LYS A 42 -3.23 -3.50 -7.58
CA LYS A 42 -3.09 -4.86 -8.12
C LYS A 42 -3.08 -5.91 -7.00
N LYS A 43 -2.32 -5.67 -5.93
CA LYS A 43 -2.20 -6.63 -4.82
C LYS A 43 -3.48 -6.77 -4.00
N ILE A 44 -4.22 -5.67 -3.84
CA ILE A 44 -5.52 -5.73 -3.19
C ILE A 44 -6.54 -6.48 -4.07
N ARG A 45 -6.52 -6.25 -5.39
CA ARG A 45 -7.40 -6.96 -6.34
C ARG A 45 -7.05 -8.44 -6.52
N SER A 46 -5.78 -8.83 -6.39
CA SER A 46 -5.37 -10.23 -6.52
C SER A 46 -5.86 -11.13 -5.39
N ASN A 47 -6.49 -10.58 -4.34
CA ASN A 47 -7.03 -11.32 -3.20
C ASN A 47 -5.96 -12.10 -2.40
N ASP A 48 -4.68 -11.82 -2.62
CA ASP A 48 -3.53 -12.39 -1.88
C ASP A 48 -3.50 -11.95 -0.40
N ILE A 49 -4.36 -11.02 0.00
CA ILE A 49 -4.40 -10.41 1.34
C ILE A 49 -5.20 -11.28 2.33
N LYS A 50 -5.77 -12.41 1.89
CA LYS A 50 -6.61 -13.28 2.73
C LYS A 50 -5.86 -13.93 3.90
N ASP A 51 -4.55 -14.13 3.76
CA ASP A 51 -3.67 -14.74 4.79
C ASP A 51 -2.72 -13.71 5.41
N VAL A 52 -3.15 -12.45 5.58
CA VAL A 52 -2.36 -11.50 6.38
C VAL A 52 -2.56 -11.82 7.86
N PRO A 53 -1.51 -12.24 8.61
CA PRO A 53 -1.64 -12.50 10.03
C PRO A 53 -2.11 -11.23 10.75
N GLY A 54 -3.01 -11.40 11.72
CA GLY A 54 -3.37 -10.32 12.61
C GLY A 54 -2.12 -9.80 13.34
N PHE A 55 -2.17 -8.57 13.84
CA PHE A 55 -1.04 -7.97 14.55
C PHE A 55 -0.51 -8.86 15.69
N PHE A 56 -1.40 -9.51 16.45
CA PHE A 56 -1.02 -10.45 17.50
C PHE A 56 -0.48 -11.77 16.95
N ASP A 57 -1.01 -12.28 15.84
CA ASP A 57 -0.49 -13.47 15.17
C ASP A 57 0.94 -13.22 14.65
N PHE A 58 1.22 -12.00 14.20
CA PHE A 58 2.54 -11.58 13.75
C PHE A 58 3.55 -11.44 14.91
N ILE A 59 3.13 -10.93 16.06
CA ILE A 59 4.02 -10.78 17.24
C ILE A 59 4.33 -12.12 17.92
N ASN A 60 3.39 -13.07 17.85
CA ASN A 60 3.54 -14.39 18.48
C ASN A 60 4.19 -15.44 17.56
N GLN A 61 4.79 -15.02 16.43
CA GLN A 61 5.62 -15.87 15.54
C GLN A 61 7.09 -15.93 15.98
#